data_AF-A0A2D7VVD6-F1
#
_entry.id   AF-A0A2D7VVD6-F1
#
_cell.length_a   1.000
_cell.length_b   1.000
_cell.length_c   1.000
_cell.angle_alpha   90.00
_cell.angle_beta   90.00
_cell.angle_gamma   90.00
#
_symmetry.space_group_name_H-M   'P 1'
#
loop_
_entity.id
_entity.type
_entity.pdbx_description
1 polymer ?
#
loop_
_entity_poly.entity_id
_entity_poly.type
_entity_poly.pdbx_seq_one_letter_code
_entity_poly.pdbx_strand_id
1 'polypeptide(L)'
;MGLVTSKEIAKAIKVDKLGFLGTFMGWSLMKALNISTCNKIYDRNKHLNGLEFIDALLDEFEVAYEIPEEDLKRIPKSGPFITISNHPLGGIDGILLLKLVLERRPDYK
;
A
#
# COMPACT_ATOMS: atom_id res chain seq x y z
N MET A 1 9.63 -6.07 -11.20
CA MET A 1 8.92 -7.24 -10.65
C MET A 1 7.89 -6.64 -9.74
N GLY A 2 6.70 -6.42 -10.31
CA GLY A 2 5.60 -5.73 -9.64
C GLY A 2 5.00 -6.57 -8.52
N LEU A 3 4.07 -5.97 -7.77
CA LEU A 3 3.35 -6.61 -6.67
C LEU A 3 2.64 -7.90 -7.09
N VAL A 4 2.04 -7.91 -8.28
CA VAL A 4 1.25 -9.04 -8.78
C VAL A 4 1.51 -9.27 -10.26
N THR A 5 1.57 -10.53 -10.69
CA THR A 5 1.75 -10.94 -12.08
C THR A 5 0.45 -11.41 -12.73
N SER A 6 0.39 -11.39 -14.06
CA SER A 6 -0.78 -11.87 -14.81
C SER A 6 -1.05 -13.36 -14.60
N LYS A 7 -0.01 -14.16 -14.34
CA LYS A 7 -0.13 -15.59 -14.00
C LYS A 7 -0.78 -15.79 -12.64
N GLU A 8 -0.44 -14.98 -11.65
CA GLU A 8 -1.05 -15.03 -10.32
C GLU A 8 -2.52 -14.64 -10.38
N ILE A 9 -2.87 -13.62 -11.15
CA ILE A 9 -4.28 -13.25 -11.39
C ILE A 9 -5.02 -14.38 -12.11
N ALA A 10 -4.45 -14.96 -13.17
CA ALA A 10 -5.05 -16.07 -13.90
C ALA A 10 -5.31 -17.27 -12.99
N LYS A 11 -4.38 -17.58 -12.09
CA LYS A 11 -4.51 -18.64 -11.08
C LYS A 11 -5.60 -18.29 -10.05
N ALA A 12 -5.65 -17.05 -9.58
CA ALA A 12 -6.64 -16.59 -8.59
C ALA A 12 -8.09 -16.72 -9.11
N ILE A 13 -8.31 -16.42 -10.40
CA ILE A 13 -9.63 -16.56 -11.04
C ILE A 13 -9.87 -17.94 -11.68
N LYS A 14 -8.95 -18.91 -11.48
CA LYS A 14 -9.03 -20.31 -11.94
C LYS A 14 -9.09 -20.51 -13.46
N VAL A 15 -8.46 -19.62 -14.23
CA VAL A 15 -8.36 -19.72 -15.71
C VAL A 15 -6.96 -20.10 -16.18
N ASP A 16 -6.02 -20.35 -15.27
CA ASP A 16 -4.64 -20.73 -15.56
C ASP A 16 -4.51 -22.01 -16.40
N LYS A 17 -5.47 -22.93 -16.29
CA LYS A 17 -5.55 -24.16 -17.09
C LYS A 17 -5.72 -23.92 -18.59
N LEU A 18 -6.16 -22.72 -19.00
CA LEU A 18 -6.29 -22.32 -20.40
C LEU A 18 -4.94 -21.86 -21.00
N GLY A 19 -3.84 -21.98 -20.26
CA GLY A 19 -2.50 -21.67 -20.73
C GLY A 19 -2.32 -20.20 -21.11
N PHE A 20 -1.93 -19.95 -22.36
CA PHE A 20 -1.66 -18.59 -22.85
C PHE A 20 -2.91 -17.70 -22.79
N LEU A 21 -4.09 -18.28 -23.07
CA LEU A 21 -5.35 -17.55 -23.08
C LEU A 21 -5.72 -17.11 -21.65
N GLY A 22 -5.52 -17.98 -20.67
CA GLY A 22 -5.70 -17.65 -19.26
C GLY A 22 -4.78 -16.52 -18.79
N THR A 23 -3.51 -16.55 -19.22
CA THR A 23 -2.55 -15.48 -18.90
C THR A 23 -2.93 -14.14 -19.53
N PHE A 24 -3.45 -14.15 -20.77
CA PHE A 24 -3.95 -12.96 -21.45
C PHE A 24 -5.19 -12.37 -20.75
N MET A 25 -6.12 -13.22 -20.30
CA MET A 25 -7.25 -12.79 -19.49
C MET A 25 -6.79 -12.14 -18.18
N GLY A 26 -5.82 -12.74 -17.48
CA GLY A 26 -5.24 -12.17 -16.26
C GLY A 26 -4.61 -10.80 -16.50
N TRP A 27 -3.83 -10.65 -17.59
CA TRP A 27 -3.26 -9.36 -17.97
C TRP A 27 -4.33 -8.30 -18.31
N SER A 28 -5.38 -8.69 -19.01
CA SER A 28 -6.49 -7.80 -19.37
C SER A 28 -7.19 -7.29 -18.11
N LEU A 29 -7.45 -8.18 -17.15
CA LEU A 29 -8.04 -7.82 -15.86
C LEU A 29 -7.13 -6.87 -15.06
N MET A 30 -5.82 -7.12 -15.06
CA MET A 30 -4.86 -6.22 -14.41
C MET A 30 -4.85 -4.81 -14.99
N LYS A 31 -5.15 -4.64 -16.28
CA LYS A 31 -5.31 -3.32 -16.88
C LYS A 31 -6.64 -2.69 -16.50
N ALA A 32 -7.74 -3.44 -16.60
CA ALA A 32 -9.07 -2.95 -16.28
C ALA A 32 -9.22 -2.49 -14.82
N LEU A 33 -8.60 -3.22 -13.88
CA LEU A 33 -8.65 -2.92 -12.45
C LEU A 33 -7.50 -2.01 -11.97
N ASN A 34 -6.73 -1.40 -12.88
CA ASN A 34 -5.56 -0.58 -12.55
C ASN A 34 -4.46 -1.26 -11.72
N ILE A 35 -4.46 -2.58 -11.56
CA ILE A 35 -3.37 -3.34 -10.90
C ILE A 35 -2.04 -3.09 -11.62
N SER A 36 -2.08 -2.93 -12.95
CA SER A 36 -0.90 -2.56 -13.73
C SER A 36 -0.31 -1.20 -13.32
N THR A 37 -1.17 -0.26 -12.93
CA THR A 37 -0.77 1.07 -12.43
C THR A 37 -0.16 0.95 -11.04
N CYS A 38 -0.79 0.19 -10.13
CA CYS A 38 -0.24 -0.09 -8.81
C CYS A 38 1.14 -0.76 -8.91
N ASN A 39 1.32 -1.72 -9.82
CA ASN A 39 2.61 -2.34 -10.07
C ASN A 39 3.69 -1.35 -10.51
N LYS A 40 3.35 -0.39 -11.37
CA LYS A 40 4.30 0.64 -11.84
C LYS A 40 4.73 1.55 -10.69
N ILE A 41 3.77 2.02 -9.89
CA ILE A 41 4.03 2.83 -8.69
C ILE A 41 4.93 2.07 -7.72
N TYR A 42 4.61 0.81 -7.46
CA TYR A 42 5.44 -0.03 -6.60
C TYR A 42 6.84 -0.26 -7.17
N ASP A 43 6.97 -0.61 -8.46
CA ASP A 43 8.29 -0.85 -9.07
C ASP A 43 9.18 0.41 -9.04
N ARG A 44 8.60 1.62 -9.10
CA ARG A 44 9.33 2.88 -8.89
C ARG A 44 9.83 3.03 -7.46
N ASN A 45 9.03 2.69 -6.46
CA ASN A 45 9.29 3.05 -5.06
C ASN A 45 9.88 1.93 -4.20
N LYS A 46 9.76 0.65 -4.60
CA LYS A 46 10.14 -0.55 -3.80
C LYS A 46 11.61 -0.64 -3.36
N HIS A 47 12.48 0.24 -3.86
CA HIS A 47 13.87 0.33 -3.46
C HIS A 47 14.05 1.11 -2.15
N LEU A 48 13.05 1.93 -1.79
CA LEU A 48 12.94 2.65 -0.53
C LEU A 48 12.40 1.72 0.56
N ASN A 49 12.63 2.08 1.83
CA ASN A 49 12.19 1.28 2.99
C ASN A 49 11.62 2.16 4.10
N GLY A 50 10.74 1.60 4.92
CA GLY A 50 10.19 2.29 6.10
C GLY A 50 9.51 3.61 5.75
N LEU A 51 9.86 4.67 6.48
CA LEU A 51 9.29 6.02 6.30
C LEU A 51 9.59 6.58 4.90
N GLU A 52 10.76 6.35 4.32
CA GLU A 52 11.08 6.86 2.97
C GLU A 52 10.16 6.28 1.90
N PHE A 53 9.82 4.99 2.02
CA PHE A 53 8.87 4.35 1.12
C PHE A 53 7.46 4.92 1.29
N ILE A 54 7.04 5.12 2.54
CA ILE A 54 5.73 5.67 2.86
C ILE A 54 5.59 7.09 2.32
N ASP A 55 6.61 7.93 2.52
CA ASP A 55 6.62 9.33 2.08
C ASP A 55 6.59 9.43 0.56
N ALA A 56 7.39 8.63 -0.13
CA ALA A 56 7.37 8.59 -1.59
C ALA A 56 6.02 8.13 -2.17
N LEU A 57 5.30 7.24 -1.48
CA LEU A 57 3.93 6.86 -1.88
C LEU A 57 2.94 8.00 -1.66
N LEU A 58 2.98 8.69 -0.52
CA LEU A 58 2.09 9.82 -0.26
C LEU A 58 2.31 10.95 -1.27
N ASP A 59 3.57 11.22 -1.63
CA ASP A 59 3.92 12.19 -2.67
C ASP A 59 3.42 11.75 -4.07
N GLU A 60 3.62 10.49 -4.45
CA GLU A 60 3.16 9.94 -5.72
C GLU A 60 1.63 9.97 -5.86
N PHE A 61 0.90 9.80 -4.75
CA PHE A 61 -0.56 9.92 -4.70
C PHE A 61 -1.05 11.36 -4.46
N GLU A 62 -0.15 12.33 -4.37
CA GLU A 62 -0.44 13.75 -4.15
C GLU A 62 -1.31 13.99 -2.89
N VAL A 63 -1.03 13.23 -1.83
CA VAL A 63 -1.82 13.25 -0.59
C VAL A 63 -1.39 14.44 0.25
N ALA A 64 -2.23 15.46 0.31
CA ALA A 64 -2.12 16.53 1.29
C ALA A 64 -2.86 16.17 2.57
N TYR A 65 -2.23 16.35 3.71
CA TYR A 65 -2.84 16.10 5.02
C TYR A 65 -2.36 17.13 6.05
N GLU A 66 -3.20 17.40 7.03
CA GLU A 66 -2.90 18.25 8.17
C GLU A 66 -3.30 17.50 9.43
N ILE A 67 -2.42 17.48 10.43
CA ILE A 67 -2.68 16.77 11.68
C ILE A 67 -2.36 17.70 12.84
N PRO A 68 -3.32 17.90 13.76
CA PRO A 68 -3.08 18.66 14.97
C PRO A 68 -1.92 18.06 15.77
N GLU A 69 -0.92 18.87 16.09
CA GLU A 69 0.25 18.38 16.83
C GLU A 69 -0.11 17.87 18.24
N GLU A 70 -1.21 18.35 18.80
CA GLU A 70 -1.77 17.85 20.07
C GLU A 70 -2.24 16.40 19.98
N ASP A 71 -2.74 15.96 18.83
CA ASP A 71 -3.17 14.58 18.63
C ASP A 71 -1.97 13.63 18.52
N LEU A 72 -0.89 14.07 17.85
CA LEU A 72 0.35 13.29 17.77
C LEU A 72 0.99 13.06 19.15
N LYS A 73 0.83 14.01 20.08
CA LYS A 73 1.33 13.88 21.47
C LYS A 73 0.60 12.79 22.26
N ARG A 74 -0.58 12.33 21.81
CA ARG A 74 -1.35 11.26 22.46
C ARG A 74 -0.80 9.87 22.18
N ILE A 75 0.07 9.71 21.18
CA ILE A 75 0.71 8.42 20.88
C ILE A 75 1.68 8.07 22.03
N PRO A 76 1.49 6.94 22.74
CA PRO A 76 2.37 6.57 23.83
C PRO A 76 3.81 6.33 23.37
N LYS A 77 4.77 7.01 24.01
CA LYS A 77 6.20 6.95 23.63
C LYS A 77 6.85 5.60 23.88
N SER A 78 6.31 4.80 24.80
CA SER A 78 6.87 3.52 25.21
C SER A 78 5.78 2.62 25.78
N GLY A 79 6.07 1.33 25.84
CA GLY A 79 5.14 0.34 26.38
C GLY A 79 4.06 -0.09 25.37
N PRO A 80 3.21 -1.03 25.78
CA PRO A 80 2.11 -1.52 24.95
C PRO A 80 1.06 -0.44 24.75
N PHE A 81 0.47 -0.40 23.56
CA PHE A 81 -0.62 0.50 23.22
C PHE A 81 -1.55 -0.17 22.21
N ILE A 82 -2.76 0.36 22.08
CA ILE A 82 -3.75 -0.06 21.10
C ILE A 82 -4.18 1.18 20.32
N THR A 83 -4.19 1.08 19.00
CA THR A 83 -4.81 2.09 18.14
C THR A 83 -6.16 1.59 17.66
N ILE A 84 -7.14 2.48 17.62
CA ILE A 84 -8.45 2.24 17.02
C ILE A 84 -8.61 3.29 15.95
N SER A 85 -8.52 2.88 14.68
CA SER A 85 -8.54 3.78 13.54
C SER A 85 -9.64 3.37 12.58
N ASN A 86 -10.35 4.36 12.02
CA ASN A 86 -11.16 4.13 10.83
C ASN A 86 -10.27 4.13 9.58
N HIS A 87 -10.80 3.64 8.46
CA HIS A 87 -10.10 3.62 7.18
C HIS A 87 -11.08 3.77 6.01
N PRO A 88 -11.83 4.88 5.92
CA PRO A 88 -12.89 5.05 4.93
C PRO A 88 -12.37 5.04 3.49
N LEU A 89 -11.13 5.47 3.24
CA LEU A 89 -10.57 5.54 1.88
C LEU A 89 -9.82 4.27 1.48
N GLY A 90 -9.59 3.31 2.40
CA GLY A 90 -8.77 2.13 2.12
C GLY A 90 -7.33 2.53 1.78
N GLY A 91 -6.40 1.62 1.43
CA GLY A 91 -5.04 1.99 0.96
C GLY A 91 -4.35 3.18 1.67
N ILE A 92 -4.25 4.33 1.00
CA ILE A 92 -4.72 5.63 1.54
C ILE A 92 -4.34 5.96 2.99
N ASP A 93 -5.39 6.13 3.79
CA ASP A 93 -5.34 6.36 5.24
C ASP A 93 -4.48 5.34 5.99
N GLY A 94 -4.30 4.11 5.49
CA GLY A 94 -3.47 3.09 6.12
C GLY A 94 -1.99 3.42 5.98
N ILE A 95 -1.59 3.90 4.81
CA ILE A 95 -0.23 4.42 4.55
C ILE A 95 0.01 5.65 5.43
N LEU A 96 -0.94 6.58 5.48
CA LEU A 96 -0.82 7.77 6.31
C LEU A 96 -0.73 7.40 7.80
N LEU A 97 -1.64 6.57 8.32
CA LEU A 97 -1.62 6.10 9.71
C LEU A 97 -0.31 5.40 10.07
N LEU A 98 0.24 4.57 9.18
CA LEU A 98 1.56 3.96 9.34
C LEU A 98 2.64 5.03 9.51
N LYS A 99 2.66 6.07 8.67
CA LYS A 99 3.60 7.20 8.79
C LYS A 99 3.56 7.80 10.20
N LEU A 100 2.37 8.18 10.65
CA LEU A 100 2.17 8.91 11.92
C LEU A 100 2.63 8.10 13.13
N VAL A 101 2.35 6.80 13.13
CA VAL A 101 2.76 5.92 14.22
C VAL A 101 4.26 5.68 14.15
N LEU A 102 4.83 5.37 12.98
CA LEU A 102 6.27 5.10 12.82
C LEU A 102 7.16 6.29 13.17
N GLU A 103 6.71 7.53 12.88
CA GLU A 103 7.44 8.76 13.28
C GLU A 103 7.60 8.90 14.80
N ARG A 104 6.69 8.31 15.59
CA ARG A 104 6.73 8.34 17.07
C ARG A 104 7.19 7.02 17.69
N ARG A 105 6.97 5.91 17.00
CA ARG A 105 7.24 4.54 17.42
C ARG A 105 7.98 3.79 16.31
N PRO A 106 9.31 3.95 16.22
CA PRO A 106 10.12 3.24 15.22
C PRO A 106 10.11 1.71 15.41
N ASP A 107 9.69 1.24 16.57
CA ASP A 107 9.50 -0.18 16.90
C ASP A 107 8.17 -0.76 16.43
N TYR A 108 7.28 0.09 15.89
CA TYR A 108 6.05 -0.35 15.24
C TYR A 108 6.36 -1.15 13.97
N LYS A 109 5.67 -2.27 13.76
CA LYS A 109 5.92 -3.22 12.66
C LYS A 109 4.65 -3.49 11.88
#